data_AF-A0A853GQL9-F1
#
_entry.id   AF-A0A853GQL9-F1
#
_cell.length_a   1.000
_cell.length_b   1.000
_cell.length_c   1.000
_cell.angle_alpha   90.00
_cell.angle_beta   90.00
_cell.angle_gamma   90.00
#
_symmetry.space_group_name_H-M   'P 1'
#
loop_
_entity.id
_entity.type
_entity.pdbx_description
1 polymer ?
#
loop_
_entity_poly.entity_id
_entity_poly.type
_entity_poly.pdbx_seq_one_letter_code
_entity_poly.pdbx_strand_id
1 'polypeptide(L)'
;MQVFEAQHNMSALASRLREQEGLAVVCYCAAWCDTCTEYRPGFNALAGKLPQHTFIWVDIEENPELLGDEDVENFPTLLIQDRRGSLFFGTLLPHISHLERLIGSLDEHSPLIEPSPGALPDLLDGA
;
A
#
# COMPACT_ATOMS: atom_id res chain seq x y z
N MET A 1 6.60 0.55 14.66
CA MET A 1 5.54 1.33 14.02
C MET A 1 4.59 0.34 13.38
N GLN A 2 3.27 0.50 13.58
CA GLN A 2 2.27 -0.47 13.15
C GLN A 2 1.95 -0.28 11.66
N VAL A 3 1.78 -1.40 10.95
CA VAL A 3 1.08 -1.41 9.68
C VAL A 3 -0.39 -1.11 9.96
N PHE A 4 -1.00 -0.25 9.14
CA PHE A 4 -2.41 0.06 9.25
C PHE A 4 -3.22 -1.03 8.55
N GLU A 5 -4.08 -1.69 9.32
CA GLU A 5 -5.11 -2.59 8.77
C GLU A 5 -6.27 -1.72 8.29
N ALA A 6 -6.54 -1.74 6.99
CA ALA A 6 -7.60 -0.92 6.41
C ALA A 6 -8.97 -1.23 7.04
N GLN A 7 -9.24 -2.50 7.37
CA GLN A 7 -10.52 -2.94 7.96
C GLN A 7 -10.81 -2.42 9.38
N HIS A 8 -9.81 -1.91 10.11
CA HIS A 8 -9.96 -1.66 11.56
C HIS A 8 -9.85 -0.19 11.95
N ASN A 9 -9.23 0.68 11.16
CA ASN A 9 -8.90 2.05 11.60
C ASN A 9 -8.81 3.09 10.46
N MET A 10 -9.79 3.12 9.56
CA MET A 10 -9.77 4.01 8.37
C MET A 10 -9.64 5.50 8.71
N SER A 11 -10.33 5.99 9.75
CA SER A 11 -10.25 7.40 10.16
C SER A 11 -8.87 7.81 10.68
N ALA A 12 -8.19 6.90 11.39
CA ALA A 12 -6.82 7.09 11.85
C ALA A 12 -5.83 7.03 10.68
N LEU A 13 -6.05 6.11 9.73
CA LEU A 13 -5.26 6.02 8.50
C LEU A 13 -5.41 7.29 7.65
N ALA A 14 -6.63 7.79 7.43
CA ALA A 14 -6.88 9.01 6.69
C ALA A 14 -6.21 10.23 7.34
N SER A 15 -6.25 10.33 8.67
CA SER A 15 -5.53 11.39 9.41
C SER A 15 -4.02 11.26 9.22
N ARG A 16 -3.48 10.05 9.37
CA ARG A 16 -2.06 9.76 9.15
C ARG A 16 -1.58 10.14 7.75
N LEU A 17 -2.36 9.84 6.72
CA LEU A 17 -2.03 10.17 5.32
C LEU A 17 -2.07 11.68 5.06
N ARG A 18 -2.92 12.45 5.76
CA ARG A 18 -2.93 13.92 5.65
C ARG A 18 -1.75 14.58 6.36
N GLU A 19 -1.33 14.02 7.49
CA GLU A 19 -0.28 14.58 8.36
C GLU A 19 1.13 14.21 7.89
N GLN A 20 1.32 13.10 7.19
CA GLN A 20 2.63 12.67 6.70
C GLN A 20 2.93 13.15 5.28
N GLU A 21 4.20 13.47 5.06
CA GLU A 21 4.72 13.82 3.73
C GLU A 21 5.37 12.63 2.99
N GLY A 22 5.58 11.51 3.69
CA GLY A 22 6.16 10.31 3.09
C GLY A 22 5.17 9.51 2.22
N LEU A 23 5.71 8.55 1.48
CA LEU A 23 4.94 7.62 0.67
C LEU A 23 3.89 6.83 1.46
N ALA A 24 2.75 6.59 0.82
CA ALA A 24 1.78 5.57 1.20
C ALA A 24 2.12 4.27 0.46
N VAL A 25 2.32 3.18 1.20
CA VAL A 25 2.70 1.87 0.67
C VAL A 25 1.61 0.88 1.05
N VAL A 26 0.78 0.51 0.09
CA VAL A 26 -0.37 -0.39 0.26
C VAL A 26 0.00 -1.77 -0.24
N CYS A 27 -0.36 -2.78 0.52
CA CYS A 27 -0.30 -4.18 0.12
C CYS A 27 -1.71 -4.74 0.02
N TYR A 28 -2.18 -4.98 -1.20
CA TYR A 28 -3.41 -5.70 -1.49
C TYR A 28 -3.13 -7.20 -1.41
N CYS A 29 -3.89 -7.87 -0.54
CA CYS A 29 -3.78 -9.28 -0.25
C CYS A 29 -5.17 -9.89 -0.05
N ALA A 30 -5.20 -11.21 0.10
CA ALA A 30 -6.36 -11.98 0.48
C ALA A 30 -5.99 -13.00 1.56
N ALA A 31 -6.93 -13.35 2.44
CA ALA A 31 -6.69 -14.25 3.56
C ALA A 31 -6.24 -15.66 3.14
N TRP A 32 -6.70 -16.13 1.98
CA TRP A 32 -6.34 -17.45 1.44
C TRP A 32 -4.96 -17.51 0.77
N CYS A 33 -4.23 -16.39 0.66
CA CYS A 33 -2.96 -16.35 -0.05
C CYS A 33 -1.77 -16.70 0.87
N ASP A 34 -1.15 -17.85 0.62
CA ASP A 34 0.06 -18.29 1.34
C ASP A 34 1.22 -17.29 1.18
N THR A 35 1.44 -16.80 -0.05
CA THR A 35 2.48 -15.79 -0.34
C THR A 35 2.29 -14.51 0.48
N CYS A 36 1.04 -14.05 0.65
CA CYS A 36 0.73 -12.91 1.52
C CYS A 36 1.07 -13.19 2.97
N THR A 37 0.74 -14.39 3.46
CA THR A 37 1.08 -14.82 4.83
C THR A 37 2.59 -14.81 5.06
N GLU A 38 3.38 -15.28 4.09
CA GLU A 38 4.85 -15.25 4.14
C GLU A 38 5.42 -13.82 4.00
N TYR A 39 4.74 -12.94 3.25
CA TYR A 39 5.17 -11.57 3.01
C TYR A 39 4.97 -10.65 4.23
N ARG A 40 3.87 -10.87 4.96
CA ARG A 40 3.40 -10.03 6.07
C ARG A 40 4.47 -9.72 7.13
N PRO A 41 5.26 -10.69 7.65
CA PRO A 41 6.28 -10.40 8.67
C PRO A 41 7.34 -9.42 8.19
N GLY A 42 7.80 -9.56 6.94
CA GLY A 42 8.82 -8.67 6.41
C GLY A 42 8.25 -7.30 6.02
N PHE A 43 6.99 -7.23 5.59
CA PHE A 43 6.28 -5.96 5.38
C PHE A 43 6.16 -5.18 6.70
N ASN A 44 5.77 -5.86 7.78
CA ASN A 44 5.73 -5.29 9.13
C ASN A 44 7.11 -4.81 9.61
N ALA A 45 8.16 -5.60 9.38
CA ALA A 45 9.52 -5.22 9.73
C ALA A 45 9.99 -3.97 8.96
N LEU A 46 9.65 -3.89 7.66
CA LEU A 46 9.98 -2.75 6.82
C LEU A 46 9.25 -1.47 7.26
N ALA A 47 7.97 -1.57 7.63
CA ALA A 47 7.21 -0.48 8.23
C ALA A 47 7.86 0.05 9.52
N GLY A 48 8.46 -0.85 10.31
CA GLY A 48 9.26 -0.48 11.48
C GLY A 48 10.55 0.27 11.15
N LYS A 49 11.20 -0.07 10.02
CA LYS A 49 12.45 0.56 9.56
C LYS A 49 12.23 1.92 8.89
N LEU A 50 11.08 2.12 8.24
CA LEU A 50 10.77 3.31 7.45
C LEU A 50 9.56 4.08 8.02
N PRO A 51 9.65 4.63 9.25
CA PRO A 51 8.52 5.26 9.94
C PRO A 51 8.03 6.56 9.28
N GLN A 52 8.81 7.14 8.37
CA GLN A 52 8.39 8.30 7.58
C GLN A 52 7.30 7.95 6.55
N HIS A 53 7.24 6.69 6.11
CA HIS A 53 6.23 6.19 5.18
C HIS A 53 5.07 5.57 5.95
N THR A 54 3.91 5.47 5.29
CA THR A 54 2.70 4.87 5.86
C THR A 54 2.46 3.53 5.17
N PHE A 55 2.61 2.44 5.90
CA PHE A 55 2.39 1.08 5.41
C PHE A 55 0.97 0.63 5.73
N ILE A 56 0.27 0.13 4.71
CA ILE A 56 -1.15 -0.21 4.75
C ILE A 56 -1.31 -1.62 4.24
N TRP A 57 -2.11 -2.42 4.93
CA TRP A 57 -2.49 -3.75 4.49
C TRP A 57 -3.98 -3.77 4.23
N VAL A 58 -4.34 -4.22 3.04
CA VAL A 58 -5.70 -4.32 2.57
C VAL A 58 -5.97 -5.79 2.29
N ASP A 59 -6.94 -6.35 3.02
CA ASP A 59 -7.60 -7.57 2.59
C ASP A 59 -8.73 -7.19 1.63
N ILE A 60 -8.55 -7.53 0.35
CA ILE A 60 -9.51 -7.18 -0.71
C ILE A 60 -10.79 -8.01 -0.63
N GLU A 61 -10.81 -9.12 0.14
CA GLU A 61 -12.06 -9.84 0.42
C GLU A 61 -12.97 -9.04 1.36
N GLU A 62 -12.37 -8.19 2.22
CA GLU A 62 -13.11 -7.35 3.15
C GLU A 62 -13.39 -5.94 2.61
N ASN A 63 -12.45 -5.35 1.87
CA ASN A 63 -12.55 -3.95 1.40
C ASN A 63 -12.18 -3.85 -0.10
N PRO A 64 -12.97 -4.45 -1.01
CA PRO A 64 -12.69 -4.44 -2.44
C PRO A 64 -12.73 -3.03 -3.03
N GLU A 65 -13.51 -2.10 -2.45
CA GLU A 65 -13.59 -0.71 -2.93
C GLU A 65 -12.25 0.04 -2.87
N LEU A 66 -11.29 -0.42 -2.07
CA LEU A 66 -9.94 0.15 -2.00
C LEU A 66 -9.07 -0.16 -3.23
N LEU A 67 -9.55 -0.98 -4.17
CA LEU A 67 -8.96 -1.17 -5.49
C LEU A 67 -9.51 -0.20 -6.55
N GLY A 68 -10.54 0.59 -6.23
CA GLY A 68 -11.19 1.47 -7.20
C GLY A 68 -11.79 0.65 -8.36
N ASP A 69 -11.52 1.08 -9.59
CA ASP A 69 -11.95 0.37 -10.81
C ASP A 69 -10.98 -0.75 -11.26
N GLU A 70 -9.89 -0.97 -10.52
CA GLU A 70 -8.88 -1.97 -10.89
C GLU A 70 -9.26 -3.37 -10.38
N ASP A 71 -8.98 -4.39 -11.19
CA ASP A 71 -9.16 -5.80 -10.83
C ASP A 71 -7.79 -6.46 -10.62
N VAL A 72 -7.58 -7.06 -9.45
CA VAL A 72 -6.30 -7.68 -9.06
C VAL A 72 -6.51 -9.17 -8.81
N GLU A 73 -5.94 -9.98 -9.69
CA GLU A 73 -6.01 -11.45 -9.60
C GLU A 73 -4.73 -12.07 -9.01
N ASN A 74 -3.70 -11.26 -8.74
CA ASN A 74 -2.39 -11.74 -8.28
C ASN A 74 -1.98 -11.04 -6.98
N PHE A 75 -1.59 -11.84 -5.98
CA PHE A 75 -1.24 -11.36 -4.65
C PHE A 75 0.17 -11.79 -4.23
N PRO A 76 0.90 -10.94 -3.47
CA PRO A 76 0.56 -9.56 -3.12
C PRO A 76 0.70 -8.60 -4.31
N THR A 77 -0.21 -7.63 -4.41
CA THR A 77 -0.08 -6.47 -5.32
C THR A 77 0.14 -5.22 -4.48
N LEU A 78 1.12 -4.40 -4.86
CA LEU A 78 1.44 -3.18 -4.14
C LEU A 78 1.02 -1.94 -4.91
N LEU A 79 0.56 -0.95 -4.17
CA LEU A 79 0.40 0.42 -4.62
C LEU A 79 1.33 1.32 -3.79
N ILE A 80 2.09 2.18 -4.47
CA ILE A 80 2.91 3.20 -3.84
C ILE A 80 2.49 4.56 -4.36
N GLN A 81 2.14 5.46 -3.45
CA GLN A 81 1.69 6.82 -3.78
C GLN A 81 2.47 7.88 -3.00
N ASP A 82 2.65 9.03 -3.62
CA ASP A 82 3.00 10.28 -2.95
C ASP A 82 1.80 11.26 -2.99
N ARG A 83 2.04 12.53 -2.66
CA ARG A 83 0.99 13.57 -2.70
C ARG A 83 0.52 13.93 -4.12
N ARG A 84 1.29 13.59 -5.16
CA ARG A 84 1.00 13.86 -6.57
C ARG A 84 0.17 12.74 -7.18
N GLY A 85 0.36 11.50 -6.73
CA GLY A 85 -0.45 10.34 -7.14
C GLY A 85 0.32 9.02 -7.09
N SER A 86 -0.11 8.07 -7.92
CA SER A 86 0.46 6.73 -8.01
C SER A 86 1.82 6.73 -8.70
N LEU A 87 2.82 6.17 -8.03
CA LEU A 87 4.19 5.99 -8.52
C LEU A 87 4.47 4.54 -8.94
N PHE A 88 3.76 3.60 -8.33
CA PHE A 88 3.85 2.18 -8.66
C PHE A 88 2.53 1.48 -8.36
N PHE A 89 2.12 0.59 -9.26
CA PHE A 89 1.03 -0.34 -9.04
C PHE A 89 1.38 -1.66 -9.74
N GLY A 90 1.44 -2.75 -8.98
CA GLY A 90 1.72 -4.08 -9.55
C GLY A 90 2.19 -5.12 -8.54
N THR A 91 2.36 -6.33 -9.03
CA THR A 91 2.80 -7.46 -8.22
C THR A 91 4.28 -7.34 -7.87
N LEU A 92 4.62 -7.72 -6.64
CA LEU A 92 6.01 -7.85 -6.20
C LEU A 92 6.20 -9.22 -5.59
N LEU A 93 7.18 -9.97 -6.12
CA LEU A 93 7.59 -11.25 -5.57
C LEU A 93 7.96 -11.12 -4.08
N PRO A 94 7.84 -12.19 -3.28
CA PRO A 94 7.84 -12.13 -1.80
C PRO A 94 9.15 -11.67 -1.15
N HIS A 95 10.16 -11.28 -1.93
CA HIS A 95 11.40 -10.74 -1.43
C HIS A 95 11.22 -9.27 -1.04
N ILE A 96 11.05 -9.03 0.27
CA ILE A 96 10.87 -7.70 0.86
C ILE A 96 11.99 -6.71 0.51
N SER A 97 13.21 -7.19 0.28
CA SER A 97 14.33 -6.35 -0.19
C SER A 97 14.04 -5.66 -1.52
N HIS A 98 13.19 -6.24 -2.38
CA HIS A 98 12.75 -5.58 -3.62
C HIS A 98 11.85 -4.39 -3.33
N LEU A 99 10.91 -4.52 -2.38
CA LEU A 99 10.08 -3.41 -1.95
C LEU A 99 10.91 -2.31 -1.28
N GLU A 100 11.83 -2.67 -0.39
CA GLU A 100 12.74 -1.71 0.27
C GLU A 100 13.55 -0.92 -0.77
N ARG A 101 14.10 -1.62 -1.78
CA ARG A 101 14.84 -0.96 -2.87
C ARG A 101 13.94 -0.09 -3.76
N LEU A 102 12.73 -0.55 -4.06
CA LEU A 102 11.77 0.23 -4.85
C LEU A 102 11.42 1.53 -4.13
N ILE A 103 11.04 1.46 -2.85
CA ILE A 103 10.76 2.63 -2.02
C ILE A 103 11.97 3.58 -2.02
N GLY A 104 13.18 3.06 -1.82
CA GLY A 104 14.39 3.88 -1.80
C GLY A 104 14.79 4.48 -3.15
N SER A 105 14.17 4.04 -4.26
CA SER A 105 14.40 4.58 -5.60
C SER A 105 13.40 5.65 -6.02
N LEU A 106 12.31 5.81 -5.26
CA LEU A 106 11.26 6.77 -5.56
C LEU A 106 11.56 8.13 -4.93
N ASP A 107 11.32 9.19 -5.69
CA ASP A 107 11.52 10.59 -5.30
C ASP A 107 10.52 11.51 -6.01
N GLU A 108 10.58 12.82 -5.73
CA GLU A 108 9.66 13.83 -6.27
C GLU A 108 9.65 13.94 -7.80
N HIS A 109 10.69 13.46 -8.49
CA HIS A 109 10.78 13.44 -9.95
C HIS A 109 10.29 12.13 -10.56
N SER A 110 9.95 11.14 -9.74
CA SER A 110 9.44 9.86 -10.23
C SER A 110 8.17 10.08 -11.06
N PRO A 111 8.02 9.37 -12.20
CA PRO A 111 6.86 9.51 -13.06
C PRO A 111 5.62 8.95 -12.36
N LEU A 112 4.50 9.63 -12.57
CA LEU A 112 3.19 9.10 -12.19
C LEU A 112 2.76 8.03 -13.19
N ILE A 113 2.01 7.04 -12.71
CA ILE A 113 1.53 5.91 -13.50
C ILE A 113 0.00 5.88 -13.57
N GLU A 114 -0.49 5.40 -14.71
CA GLU A 114 -1.90 5.05 -14.94
C GLU A 114 -1.94 3.79 -15.84
N PRO A 115 -2.92 2.88 -15.67
CA PRO A 115 -4.00 2.92 -14.68
C PRO A 115 -3.52 2.61 -13.25
N SER A 116 -4.30 3.04 -12.25
CA SER A 116 -4.08 2.73 -10.84
C SER A 116 -5.40 2.90 -10.06
N PRO A 117 -5.52 2.36 -8.83
CA PRO A 117 -6.74 2.43 -8.02
C PRO A 117 -7.28 3.84 -7.71
N GLY A 118 -6.56 4.91 -8.04
CA GLY A 118 -6.91 6.29 -7.68
C GLY A 118 -6.26 6.72 -6.36
N ALA A 119 -6.48 7.95 -5.94
CA ALA A 119 -5.82 8.50 -4.75
C ALA A 119 -6.39 7.87 -3.46
N LEU A 120 -5.51 7.37 -2.59
CA LEU A 120 -5.90 6.71 -1.34
C LEU A 120 -6.87 7.50 -0.45
N PRO A 121 -6.72 8.84 -0.27
CA PRO A 121 -7.69 9.60 0.53
C PRO A 121 -9.12 9.52 -0.01
N ASP A 122 -9.30 9.48 -1.33
CA ASP A 122 -10.63 9.38 -1.95
C ASP A 122 -11.20 7.96 -1.76
N LEU A 123 -10.35 6.93 -1.88
CA LEU A 123 -10.72 5.54 -1.64
C LEU A 123 -11.14 5.29 -0.18
N LEU A 124 -10.55 6.02 0.77
CA LEU A 124 -10.86 5.90 2.20
C LEU A 124 -12.10 6.70 2.64
N ASP A 125 -12.57 7.67 1.84
CA ASP A 125 -13.78 8.47 2.16
C ASP A 125 -15.06 7.80 1.62
N GLY A 126 -14.94 6.98 0.58
CA GLY A 126 -16.05 6.25 -0.05
C GLY A 126 -16.34 4.86 0.52
N ALA A 127 -15.53 4.39 1.47
CA ALA A 127 -15.61 3.07 2.10
C ALA A 127 -16.21 3.12 3.52
#